data_AF-Q228D8-F1
#
_entry.id   AF-Q228D8-F1
#
_cell.length_a   1.000
_cell.length_b   1.000
_cell.length_c   1.000
_cell.angle_alpha   90.00
_cell.angle_beta   90.00
_cell.angle_gamma   90.00
#
_symmetry.space_group_name_H-M   'P 1'
#
loop_
_entity.id
_entity.type
_entity.pdbx_description
1 polymer ?
#
loop_
_entity_poly.entity_id
_entity_poly.type
_entity_poly.pdbx_seq_one_letter_code
_entity_poly.pdbx_strand_id
1 'polypeptide(L)'
;MLASHLYSRSSVQNGASSLPPIRFGPSLLPRRPLVTFTFLHGIFRNKGGGIGFEPPISLLRPSDSPTRVAQPFFQIGGEGASGLGSALANCINLSNLTLDLSRNQIGDEGASGLGSALANCINLSNLTLGLSFNQIGAIGASGLGSALANCINLSNLTLDLSSNQIGSEGASGLGSALANCINLSNLTLDLSENQIGAIGASGLCSALANCINLSNLKLDLSQKQFICFG
;
A
#
# COMPACT_ATOMS: atom_id res chain seq x y z
N MET A 1 -10.75 56.44 16.96
CA MET A 1 -10.83 56.55 18.44
C MET A 1 -12.29 56.30 18.80
N LEU A 2 -12.52 55.27 19.62
CA LEU A 2 -13.78 54.85 20.27
C LEU A 2 -14.87 54.13 19.45
N ALA A 3 -15.21 52.93 19.96
CA ALA A 3 -16.41 52.12 19.77
C ALA A 3 -17.69 52.92 20.11
N SER A 4 -18.93 52.53 19.80
CA SER A 4 -19.62 51.26 20.05
C SER A 4 -21.08 51.43 19.59
N HIS A 5 -21.76 50.37 19.14
CA HIS A 5 -23.01 49.87 19.75
C HIS A 5 -23.79 48.89 18.85
N LEU A 6 -24.17 47.80 19.50
CA LEU A 6 -25.12 46.77 19.11
C LEU A 6 -26.53 47.35 18.92
N TYR A 7 -27.27 46.84 17.93
CA TYR A 7 -28.72 46.66 18.05
C TYR A 7 -29.17 45.42 17.27
N SER A 8 -30.07 44.66 17.89
CA SER A 8 -30.58 43.35 17.46
C SER A 8 -32.10 43.41 17.27
N ARG A 9 -32.67 42.38 16.62
CA ARG A 9 -34.10 42.07 16.30
C ARG A 9 -34.57 42.62 14.93
N SER A 10 -35.38 41.92 14.11
CA SER A 10 -36.20 40.71 14.28
C SER A 10 -36.73 40.18 12.91
N SER A 11 -36.78 38.85 12.78
CA SER A 11 -37.86 37.98 12.19
C SER A 11 -38.47 38.20 10.80
N VAL A 12 -38.52 37.12 9.98
CA VAL A 12 -39.65 36.51 9.20
C VAL A 12 -39.02 35.44 8.27
N GLN A 13 -39.07 34.13 8.57
CA GLN A 13 -40.07 33.07 8.24
C GLN A 13 -39.97 32.40 6.84
N ASN A 14 -39.87 31.07 6.89
CA ASN A 14 -40.43 30.01 6.02
C ASN A 14 -39.68 29.47 4.78
N GLY A 15 -39.53 28.14 4.74
CA GLY A 15 -39.26 27.38 3.51
C GLY A 15 -38.60 26.00 3.69
N ALA A 16 -39.18 25.09 4.48
CA ALA A 16 -38.75 23.69 4.51
C ALA A 16 -39.43 22.88 3.38
N SER A 17 -38.67 22.05 2.66
CA SER A 17 -39.22 20.91 1.90
C SER A 17 -38.28 19.71 2.05
N SER A 18 -38.85 18.63 2.60
CA SER A 18 -38.23 17.33 2.84
C SER A 18 -38.55 16.38 1.69
N LEU A 19 -37.55 15.61 1.23
CA LEU A 19 -37.76 14.49 0.29
C LEU A 19 -37.50 13.15 1.01
N PRO A 20 -38.24 12.07 0.66
CA PRO A 20 -38.21 10.81 1.40
C PRO A 20 -37.06 9.87 0.95
N PRO A 21 -36.66 8.89 1.77
CA PRO A 21 -35.57 7.97 1.42
C PRO A 21 -36.03 6.82 0.51
N ILE A 22 -35.25 6.53 -0.53
CA ILE A 22 -35.47 5.43 -1.47
C ILE A 22 -34.87 4.13 -0.90
N ARG A 23 -35.68 3.08 -0.77
CA ARG A 23 -35.24 1.70 -0.44
C ARG A 23 -34.94 0.94 -1.72
N PHE A 24 -33.77 0.29 -1.79
CA PHE A 24 -33.48 -0.75 -2.79
C PHE A 24 -33.43 -2.13 -2.12
N GLY A 25 -34.17 -3.09 -2.69
CA GLY A 25 -34.20 -4.50 -2.27
C GLY A 25 -33.00 -5.32 -2.77
N PRO A 26 -32.84 -6.57 -2.31
CA PRO A 26 -31.63 -7.36 -2.56
C PRO A 26 -31.67 -7.96 -3.97
N SER A 27 -30.71 -7.62 -4.82
CA SER A 27 -30.51 -8.31 -6.10
C SER A 27 -29.08 -8.83 -6.23
N LEU A 28 -29.04 -10.09 -6.64
CA LEU A 28 -27.92 -11.02 -6.77
C LEU A 28 -26.98 -10.60 -7.90
N LEU A 29 -25.67 -10.62 -7.70
CA LEU A 29 -24.59 -10.83 -8.70
C LEU A 29 -23.22 -10.99 -7.96
N PRO A 30 -22.16 -11.52 -8.59
CA PRO A 30 -21.36 -12.64 -8.09
C PRO A 30 -20.24 -12.26 -7.10
N ARG A 31 -19.94 -13.22 -6.22
CA ARG A 31 -18.86 -13.17 -5.21
C ARG A 31 -17.46 -13.10 -5.86
N ARG A 32 -16.64 -12.09 -5.52
CA ARG A 32 -15.15 -12.06 -5.50
C ARG A 32 -14.61 -10.67 -5.06
N PRO A 33 -13.41 -10.61 -4.45
CA PRO A 33 -13.11 -10.85 -3.04
C PRO A 33 -13.45 -9.64 -2.14
N LEU A 34 -14.05 -9.90 -0.98
CA LEU A 34 -14.65 -8.92 -0.06
C LEU A 34 -13.65 -8.15 0.84
N VAL A 35 -12.34 -8.21 0.56
CA VAL A 35 -11.29 -7.76 1.51
C VAL A 35 -10.92 -6.28 1.30
N THR A 36 -11.05 -5.74 0.09
CA THR A 36 -10.68 -4.34 -0.20
C THR A 36 -11.61 -3.31 0.45
N PHE A 37 -12.87 -3.67 0.68
CA PHE A 37 -13.87 -2.73 1.24
C PHE A 37 -13.96 -2.79 2.77
N THR A 38 -13.76 -3.96 3.39
CA THR A 38 -13.89 -4.11 4.84
C THR A 38 -12.68 -3.57 5.60
N PHE A 39 -11.47 -3.67 5.05
CA PHE A 39 -10.26 -3.14 5.70
C PHE A 39 -10.20 -1.61 5.65
N LEU A 40 -10.58 -1.00 4.51
CA LEU A 40 -10.71 0.46 4.40
C LEU A 40 -11.75 1.00 5.40
N HIS A 41 -12.93 0.37 5.45
CA HIS A 41 -14.01 0.82 6.35
C HIS A 41 -13.69 0.59 7.84
N GLY A 42 -12.77 -0.30 8.18
CA GLY A 42 -12.26 -0.55 9.53
C GLY A 42 -11.23 0.48 9.99
N ILE A 43 -10.29 0.88 9.11
CA ILE A 43 -9.32 1.95 9.37
C ILE A 43 -10.04 3.29 9.54
N PHE A 44 -11.08 3.58 8.76
CA PHE A 44 -11.86 4.83 8.88
C PHE A 44 -12.82 4.89 10.08
N ARG A 45 -13.10 3.77 10.75
CA ARG A 45 -14.04 3.74 11.90
C ARG A 45 -13.39 3.98 13.26
N ASN A 46 -12.07 3.91 13.36
CA ASN A 46 -11.40 4.14 14.64
C ASN A 46 -10.96 5.61 14.78
N LYS A 47 -11.89 6.38 15.36
CA LYS A 47 -11.81 7.79 15.82
C LYS A 47 -12.11 8.86 14.77
N GLY A 48 -13.16 9.62 15.07
CA GLY A 48 -13.58 10.81 14.32
C GLY A 48 -12.46 11.85 14.22
N GLY A 49 -12.26 12.32 13.00
CA GLY A 49 -11.20 13.26 12.61
C GLY A 49 -10.74 12.90 11.20
N GLY A 50 -11.05 13.74 10.22
CA GLY A 50 -11.10 13.40 8.81
C GLY A 50 -9.77 13.00 8.14
N ILE A 51 -9.88 12.19 7.09
CA ILE A 51 -9.77 12.59 5.68
C ILE A 51 -10.46 11.49 4.84
N GLY A 52 -11.70 11.76 4.43
CA GLY A 52 -12.39 10.89 3.49
C GLY A 52 -11.90 11.20 2.08
N PHE A 53 -11.38 10.18 1.39
CA PHE A 53 -11.41 10.18 -0.07
C PHE A 53 -12.87 9.92 -0.48
N GLU A 54 -13.68 10.98 -0.54
CA GLU A 54 -14.91 10.95 -1.33
C GLU A 54 -14.58 11.38 -2.77
N PRO A 55 -14.95 10.63 -3.81
CA PRO A 55 -14.81 11.09 -5.17
C PRO A 55 -15.77 12.26 -5.40
N PRO A 56 -15.40 13.30 -6.16
CA PRO A 56 -16.33 14.36 -6.50
C PRO A 56 -17.50 13.78 -7.33
N ILE A 57 -18.72 13.98 -6.84
CA ILE A 57 -20.01 13.61 -7.47
C ILE A 57 -20.25 14.31 -8.84
N SER A 58 -19.26 15.00 -9.41
CA SER A 58 -19.44 15.89 -10.58
C SER A 58 -19.25 15.27 -11.96
N LEU A 59 -19.02 13.96 -12.11
CA LEU A 59 -18.81 13.34 -13.43
C LEU A 59 -19.98 12.49 -13.99
N LEU A 60 -21.12 12.45 -13.30
CA LEU A 60 -22.34 11.89 -13.89
C LEU A 60 -23.11 12.99 -14.64
N ARG A 61 -22.73 13.27 -15.89
CA ARG A 61 -23.68 13.87 -16.84
C ARG A 61 -24.53 12.74 -17.45
N PRO A 62 -25.87 12.81 -17.39
CA PRO A 62 -26.70 11.88 -18.12
C PRO A 62 -26.74 12.31 -19.59
N SER A 63 -26.22 11.49 -20.52
CA SER A 63 -26.58 11.61 -21.93
C SER A 63 -26.46 10.26 -22.66
N ASP A 64 -27.57 9.54 -22.67
CA ASP A 64 -28.13 8.66 -23.70
C ASP A 64 -27.22 8.18 -24.86
N SER A 65 -26.28 7.27 -24.55
CA SER A 65 -25.75 6.30 -25.52
C SER A 65 -24.99 5.20 -24.77
N PRO A 66 -24.94 3.94 -25.27
CA PRO A 66 -24.19 2.86 -24.63
C PRO A 66 -22.70 3.06 -24.94
N THR A 67 -22.12 4.14 -24.44
CA THR A 67 -20.68 4.33 -24.42
C THR A 67 -20.15 3.41 -23.34
N ARG A 68 -19.33 2.42 -23.72
CA ARG A 68 -18.60 1.56 -22.78
C ARG A 68 -17.79 2.47 -21.86
N VAL A 69 -18.34 2.78 -20.68
CA VAL A 69 -17.60 3.44 -19.61
C VAL A 69 -16.59 2.42 -19.12
N ALA A 70 -15.36 2.52 -19.62
CA ALA A 70 -14.23 1.86 -18.99
C ALA A 70 -14.24 2.31 -17.53
N GLN A 71 -14.56 1.38 -16.63
CA GLN A 71 -14.42 1.62 -15.19
C GLN A 71 -12.97 2.05 -14.99
N PRO A 72 -12.69 3.28 -14.49
CA PRO A 72 -11.32 3.66 -14.21
C PRO A 72 -10.80 2.66 -13.18
N PHE A 73 -9.75 1.93 -13.52
CA PHE A 73 -8.99 1.16 -12.54
C PHE A 73 -8.53 2.17 -11.49
N PHE A 74 -9.08 2.11 -10.28
CA PHE A 74 -8.66 2.97 -9.17
C PHE A 74 -7.23 2.59 -8.78
N GLN A 75 -6.26 3.23 -9.42
CA GLN A 75 -4.85 3.13 -9.08
C GLN A 75 -4.60 4.08 -7.91
N ILE A 76 -4.03 3.57 -6.82
CA ILE A 76 -3.69 4.43 -5.67
C ILE A 76 -2.41 5.26 -5.93
N GLY A 77 -1.52 4.78 -6.83
CA GLY A 77 -0.24 5.42 -7.11
C GLY A 77 0.70 5.48 -5.91
N GLY A 78 1.82 6.19 -6.07
CA GLY A 78 2.79 6.41 -4.98
C GLY A 78 2.22 7.24 -3.84
N GLU A 79 1.42 8.27 -4.15
CA GLU A 79 0.79 9.13 -3.14
C GLU A 79 -0.23 8.37 -2.29
N GLY A 80 -1.08 7.54 -2.91
CA GLY A 80 -2.05 6.73 -2.18
C GLY A 80 -1.39 5.66 -1.32
N ALA A 81 -0.29 5.06 -1.77
CA ALA A 81 0.50 4.13 -0.96
C ALA A 81 1.12 4.83 0.27
N SER A 82 1.65 6.05 0.10
CA SER A 82 2.20 6.86 1.20
C SER A 82 1.11 7.32 2.18
N GLY A 83 -0.07 7.70 1.67
CA GLY A 83 -1.23 8.05 2.48
C GLY A 83 -1.74 6.87 3.31
N LEU A 84 -1.81 5.68 2.72
CA LEU A 84 -2.13 4.45 3.45
C LEU A 84 -1.08 4.14 4.53
N GLY A 85 0.20 4.32 4.21
CA GLY A 85 1.27 4.23 5.19
C GLY A 85 1.04 5.17 6.37
N SER A 86 0.76 6.44 6.11
CA SER A 86 0.50 7.43 7.16
C SER A 86 -0.67 7.03 8.07
N ALA A 87 -1.71 6.40 7.52
CA ALA A 87 -2.82 5.86 8.32
C ALA A 87 -2.36 4.68 9.21
N LEU A 88 -1.55 3.77 8.68
CA LEU A 88 -1.00 2.61 9.40
C LEU A 88 -0.01 3.00 10.49
N ALA A 89 0.71 4.12 10.35
CA ALA A 89 1.69 4.58 11.33
C ALA A 89 1.09 4.79 12.74
N ASN A 90 -0.22 5.05 12.83
CA ASN A 90 -0.93 5.20 14.11
C ASN A 90 -1.40 3.87 14.71
N CYS A 91 -1.28 2.76 13.98
CA CYS A 91 -1.69 1.43 14.42
C CYS A 91 -0.59 0.75 15.25
N ILE A 92 -0.14 1.38 16.34
CA ILE A 92 1.00 0.92 17.14
C ILE A 92 0.84 -0.49 17.75
N ASN A 93 -0.41 -0.98 17.90
CA ASN A 93 -0.72 -2.31 18.43
C ASN A 93 -0.85 -3.38 17.33
N LEU A 94 -0.58 -3.03 16.07
CA LEU A 94 -0.67 -3.94 14.94
C LEU A 94 0.47 -4.96 15.01
N SER A 95 0.14 -6.21 15.27
CA SER A 95 1.09 -7.33 15.31
C SER A 95 1.11 -8.17 14.02
N ASN A 96 0.02 -8.10 13.25
CA ASN A 96 -0.17 -8.85 12.02
C ASN A 96 -0.73 -7.93 10.96
N LEU A 97 -0.10 -7.89 9.79
CA LEU A 97 -0.60 -7.15 8.64
C LEU A 97 -0.49 -8.00 7.38
N THR A 98 -1.61 -8.10 6.67
CA THR A 98 -1.65 -8.57 5.29
C THR A 98 -2.17 -7.44 4.43
N LEU A 99 -1.37 -7.01 3.47
CA LEU A 99 -1.68 -5.90 2.59
C LEU A 99 -1.29 -6.26 1.16
N ASP A 100 -2.27 -6.24 0.25
CA ASP A 100 -2.04 -6.45 -1.18
C ASP A 100 -2.27 -5.14 -1.93
N LEU A 101 -1.19 -4.59 -2.48
CA LEU A 101 -1.13 -3.40 -3.30
C LEU A 101 -0.62 -3.71 -4.70
N SER A 102 -0.81 -4.93 -5.17
CA SER A 102 -0.43 -5.32 -6.52
C SER A 102 -1.15 -4.48 -7.59
N ARG A 103 -0.49 -4.16 -8.69
CA ARG A 103 -1.07 -3.43 -9.85
C ARG A 103 -1.55 -2.01 -9.55
N ASN A 104 -0.81 -1.25 -8.74
CA ASN A 104 -1.20 0.08 -8.28
C ASN A 104 -0.33 1.24 -8.77
N GLN A 105 0.61 0.98 -9.68
CA GLN A 105 1.56 1.98 -10.17
C GLN A 105 2.39 2.64 -9.06
N ILE A 106 2.72 1.85 -8.03
CA ILE A 106 3.58 2.31 -6.95
C ILE A 106 5.02 2.40 -7.48
N GLY A 107 5.60 3.58 -7.43
CA GLY A 107 7.02 3.82 -7.74
C GLY A 107 7.91 3.80 -6.50
N ASP A 108 9.16 4.20 -6.68
CA ASP A 108 10.19 4.16 -5.62
C ASP A 108 9.83 4.95 -4.37
N GLU A 109 9.30 6.16 -4.54
CA GLU A 109 8.89 7.02 -3.43
C GLU A 109 7.71 6.42 -2.66
N GLY A 110 6.74 5.84 -3.37
CA GLY A 110 5.58 5.20 -2.75
C GLY A 110 5.97 3.95 -1.94
N ALA A 111 6.86 3.12 -2.48
CA ALA A 111 7.37 1.94 -1.78
C ALA A 111 8.19 2.33 -0.53
N SER A 112 9.07 3.32 -0.66
CA SER A 112 9.89 3.82 0.46
C SER A 112 9.03 4.48 1.54
N GLY A 113 8.02 5.26 1.13
CA GLY A 113 7.06 5.90 2.05
C GLY A 113 6.21 4.87 2.79
N LEU A 114 5.72 3.84 2.09
CA LEU A 114 5.01 2.72 2.71
C LEU A 114 5.90 1.99 3.73
N GLY A 115 7.14 1.68 3.37
CA GLY A 115 8.10 1.07 4.31
C GLY A 115 8.32 1.93 5.55
N SER A 116 8.56 3.24 5.37
CA SER A 116 8.79 4.19 6.46
C SER A 116 7.60 4.28 7.42
N ALA A 117 6.38 4.16 6.88
CA ALA A 117 5.18 4.08 7.70
C ALA A 117 5.06 2.77 8.49
N LEU A 118 5.36 1.63 7.84
CA LEU A 118 5.34 0.32 8.50
C LEU A 118 6.36 0.23 9.64
N ALA A 119 7.49 0.95 9.54
CA ALA A 119 8.48 1.05 10.60
C ALA A 119 7.92 1.62 11.93
N ASN A 120 6.83 2.39 11.88
CA ASN A 120 6.16 2.90 13.09
C ASN A 120 5.27 1.84 13.76
N CYS A 121 4.97 0.73 13.08
CA CYS A 121 4.23 -0.39 13.66
C CYS A 121 5.18 -1.25 14.50
N ILE A 122 5.65 -0.73 15.63
CA ILE A 122 6.72 -1.33 16.45
C ILE A 122 6.40 -2.75 16.94
N ASN A 123 5.12 -3.12 17.05
CA ASN A 123 4.70 -4.44 17.49
C ASN A 123 4.48 -5.44 16.33
N LEU A 124 4.72 -5.02 15.08
CA LEU A 124 4.50 -5.83 13.89
C LEU A 124 5.47 -7.01 13.87
N SER A 125 4.93 -8.21 14.01
CA SER A 125 5.70 -9.46 14.01
C SER A 125 5.46 -10.31 12.77
N ASN A 126 4.32 -10.13 12.10
CA ASN A 126 3.95 -10.83 10.88
C ASN A 126 3.52 -9.84 9.81
N LEU A 127 4.26 -9.80 8.70
CA LEU A 127 3.93 -8.96 7.54
C LEU A 127 3.82 -9.82 6.28
N THR A 128 2.69 -9.71 5.60
CA THR A 128 2.51 -10.14 4.22
C THR A 128 2.23 -8.91 3.38
N LEU A 129 3.14 -8.57 2.48
CA LEU A 129 3.06 -7.38 1.64
C LEU A 129 3.17 -7.76 0.16
N GLY A 130 2.06 -7.61 -0.57
CA GLY A 130 1.97 -7.78 -2.01
C GLY A 130 2.20 -6.47 -2.73
N LEU A 131 3.26 -6.38 -3.52
CA LEU A 131 3.63 -5.21 -4.33
C LEU A 131 3.91 -5.61 -5.79
N SER A 132 3.38 -6.74 -6.24
CA SER A 132 3.60 -7.23 -7.61
C SER A 132 3.02 -6.30 -8.68
N PHE A 133 3.58 -6.34 -9.89
CA PHE A 133 3.11 -5.54 -11.03
C PHE A 133 3.03 -4.03 -10.74
N ASN A 134 4.06 -3.47 -10.10
CA ASN A 134 4.21 -2.04 -9.86
C ASN A 134 5.42 -1.48 -10.64
N GLN A 135 5.88 -0.28 -10.28
CA GLN A 135 6.99 0.42 -10.93
C GLN A 135 8.16 0.63 -9.96
N ILE A 136 8.35 -0.33 -9.04
CA ILE A 136 9.40 -0.26 -8.01
C ILE A 136 10.74 -0.59 -8.66
N GLY A 137 11.68 0.34 -8.59
CA GLY A 137 13.06 0.21 -9.03
C GLY A 137 14.02 -0.09 -7.87
N ALA A 138 15.29 0.18 -8.09
CA ALA A 138 16.34 -0.11 -7.12
C ALA A 138 16.22 0.72 -5.83
N ILE A 139 15.86 2.00 -5.95
CA ILE A 139 15.74 2.92 -4.82
C ILE A 139 14.57 2.50 -3.93
N GLY A 140 13.41 2.19 -4.52
CA GLY A 140 12.23 1.77 -3.78
C GLY A 140 12.40 0.44 -3.07
N ALA A 141 13.04 -0.53 -3.71
CA ALA A 141 13.33 -1.82 -3.10
C ALA A 141 14.30 -1.68 -1.90
N SER A 142 15.39 -0.93 -2.07
CA SER A 142 16.36 -0.67 -1.00
C SER A 142 15.75 0.15 0.15
N GLY A 143 14.95 1.17 -0.17
CA GLY A 143 14.25 2.02 0.79
C GLY A 143 13.21 1.25 1.59
N LEU A 144 12.39 0.41 0.93
CA LEU A 144 11.44 -0.49 1.58
C LEU A 144 12.17 -1.44 2.53
N GLY A 145 13.23 -2.11 2.07
CA GLY A 145 14.03 -3.00 2.91
C GLY A 145 14.62 -2.30 4.13
N SER A 146 15.21 -1.12 3.93
CA SER A 146 15.83 -0.32 5.00
C SER A 146 14.82 0.10 6.06
N ALA A 147 13.60 0.43 5.63
CA ALA A 147 12.54 0.76 6.58
C ALA A 147 12.01 -0.47 7.33
N LEU A 148 11.87 -1.61 6.66
CA LEU A 148 11.47 -2.87 7.31
C LEU A 148 12.50 -3.36 8.34
N ALA A 149 13.78 -3.03 8.19
CA ALA A 149 14.81 -3.31 9.19
C ALA A 149 14.53 -2.63 10.55
N ASN A 150 13.76 -1.53 10.55
CA ASN A 150 13.34 -0.86 11.79
C ASN A 150 12.15 -1.55 12.49
N CYS A 151 11.49 -2.51 11.83
CA CYS A 151 10.46 -3.34 12.45
C CYS A 151 11.12 -4.40 13.35
N ILE A 152 11.60 -3.97 14.53
CA ILE A 152 12.44 -4.80 15.41
C ILE A 152 11.79 -6.13 15.84
N ASN A 153 10.46 -6.23 15.84
CA ASN A 153 9.73 -7.44 16.22
C ASN A 153 9.34 -8.33 15.04
N LEU A 154 9.70 -7.94 13.80
CA LEU A 154 9.34 -8.64 12.59
C LEU A 154 10.06 -9.99 12.52
N SER A 155 9.27 -11.07 12.64
CA SER A 155 9.77 -12.45 12.62
C SER A 155 9.34 -13.22 11.38
N ASN A 156 8.19 -12.86 10.80
CA ASN A 156 7.66 -13.47 9.58
C ASN A 156 7.43 -12.40 8.53
N LEU A 157 8.17 -12.49 7.42
CA LEU A 157 8.01 -11.61 6.26
C LEU A 157 7.68 -12.44 5.02
N THR A 158 6.53 -12.14 4.42
CA THR A 158 6.22 -12.51 3.03
C THR A 158 6.18 -11.23 2.21
N LEU A 159 7.10 -11.10 1.27
CA LEU A 159 7.23 -9.92 0.42
C LEU A 159 7.21 -10.34 -1.04
N ASP A 160 6.17 -9.92 -1.76
CA ASP A 160 6.04 -10.14 -3.19
C ASP A 160 6.34 -8.84 -3.93
N LEU A 161 7.50 -8.82 -4.59
CA LEU A 161 7.99 -7.72 -5.44
C LEU A 161 8.09 -8.18 -6.90
N SER A 162 7.37 -9.23 -7.29
CA SER A 162 7.40 -9.76 -8.65
C SER A 162 6.93 -8.74 -9.70
N SER A 163 7.42 -8.89 -10.92
CA SER A 163 7.03 -8.04 -12.07
C SER A 163 7.19 -6.53 -11.82
N ASN A 164 8.31 -6.13 -11.22
CA ASN A 164 8.71 -4.73 -11.00
C ASN A 164 9.93 -4.37 -11.89
N GLN A 165 10.64 -3.29 -11.54
CA GLN A 165 11.82 -2.78 -12.26
C GLN A 165 13.11 -2.91 -11.42
N ILE A 166 13.17 -3.90 -10.53
CA ILE A 166 14.28 -4.06 -9.60
C ILE A 166 15.50 -4.62 -10.34
N GLY A 167 16.58 -3.83 -10.37
CA GLY A 167 17.87 -4.24 -10.91
C GLY A 167 18.79 -4.88 -9.87
N SER A 168 20.02 -5.20 -10.28
CA SER A 168 21.02 -5.85 -9.42
C SER A 168 21.35 -5.08 -8.13
N GLU A 169 21.44 -3.74 -8.21
CA GLU A 169 21.69 -2.88 -7.06
C GLU A 169 20.52 -2.90 -6.07
N GLY A 170 19.29 -2.86 -6.58
CA GLY A 170 18.07 -2.93 -5.76
C GLY A 170 17.96 -4.24 -5.01
N ALA A 171 18.24 -5.36 -5.67
CA ALA A 171 18.24 -6.67 -5.05
C ALA A 171 19.32 -6.79 -3.95
N SER A 172 20.53 -6.33 -4.23
CA SER A 172 21.64 -6.36 -3.26
C SER A 172 21.36 -5.45 -2.06
N GLY A 173 20.80 -4.26 -2.31
CA GLY A 173 20.39 -3.30 -1.27
C GLY A 173 19.27 -3.84 -0.39
N LEU A 174 18.23 -4.42 -1.00
CA LEU A 174 17.15 -5.10 -0.29
C LEU A 174 17.69 -6.23 0.59
N GLY A 175 18.56 -7.08 0.05
CA GLY A 175 19.20 -8.15 0.82
C GLY A 175 20.00 -7.65 2.01
N SER A 176 20.82 -6.62 1.80
CA SER A 176 21.64 -6.00 2.84
C SER A 176 20.78 -5.38 3.95
N ALA A 177 19.65 -4.78 3.57
CA ALA A 177 18.72 -4.22 4.54
C ALA A 177 17.98 -5.31 5.33
N LEU A 178 17.50 -6.36 4.67
CA LEU A 178 16.83 -7.49 5.33
C LEU A 178 17.77 -8.27 6.26
N ALA A 179 19.08 -8.26 5.99
CA ALA A 179 20.09 -8.80 6.91
C ALA A 179 20.12 -8.10 8.27
N ASN A 180 19.65 -6.85 8.34
CA ASN A 180 19.54 -6.09 9.59
C ASN A 180 18.23 -6.37 10.35
N CYS A 181 17.31 -7.17 9.80
CA CYS A 181 16.10 -7.60 10.50
C CYS A 181 16.47 -8.68 11.54
N ILE A 182 16.94 -8.26 12.71
CA ILE A 182 17.56 -9.14 13.71
C ILE A 182 16.67 -10.29 14.19
N ASN A 183 15.35 -10.15 14.16
CA ASN A 183 14.39 -11.17 14.63
C ASN A 183 13.72 -11.95 13.49
N LEU A 184 14.10 -11.69 12.23
CA LEU A 184 13.51 -12.33 11.07
C LEU A 184 13.89 -13.81 11.01
N SER A 185 12.91 -14.69 11.20
CA SER A 185 13.11 -16.14 11.23
C SER A 185 12.51 -16.86 10.03
N ASN A 186 11.51 -16.27 9.39
CA ASN A 186 10.86 -16.79 8.20
C ASN A 186 10.78 -15.69 7.13
N LEU A 187 11.42 -15.94 5.99
CA LEU A 187 11.39 -15.07 4.83
C LEU A 187 10.85 -15.81 3.62
N THR A 188 9.75 -15.31 3.06
CA THR A 188 9.33 -15.60 1.69
C THR A 188 9.51 -14.34 0.86
N LEU A 189 10.39 -14.38 -0.13
CA LEU A 189 10.71 -13.25 -1.00
C LEU A 189 10.53 -13.66 -2.45
N ASP A 190 9.59 -13.01 -3.14
CA ASP A 190 9.40 -13.17 -4.58
C ASP A 190 9.94 -11.93 -5.30
N LEU A 191 10.98 -12.14 -6.09
CA LEU A 191 11.63 -11.14 -6.94
C LEU A 191 11.61 -11.58 -8.41
N SER A 192 10.70 -12.48 -8.77
CA SER A 192 10.52 -12.93 -10.15
C SER A 192 10.13 -11.78 -11.08
N GLU A 193 10.35 -11.97 -12.38
CA GLU A 193 9.99 -11.03 -13.44
C GLU A 193 10.56 -9.59 -13.30
N ASN A 194 11.71 -9.45 -12.62
CA ASN A 194 12.46 -8.20 -12.48
C ASN A 194 13.63 -8.13 -13.50
N GLN A 195 14.67 -7.33 -13.19
CA GLN A 195 15.86 -7.10 -14.01
C GLN A 195 17.14 -7.48 -13.22
N ILE A 196 17.07 -8.55 -12.42
CA ILE A 196 18.15 -8.93 -11.50
C ILE A 196 19.17 -9.80 -12.26
N GLY A 197 20.38 -9.26 -12.46
CA GLY A 197 21.49 -10.02 -13.02
C GLY A 197 22.14 -10.96 -11.99
N ALA A 198 23.06 -11.81 -12.46
CA ALA A 198 23.78 -12.76 -11.61
C ALA A 198 24.50 -12.08 -10.42
N ILE A 199 25.05 -10.87 -10.62
CA ILE A 199 25.68 -10.08 -9.57
C ILE A 199 24.67 -9.70 -8.49
N GLY A 200 23.47 -9.24 -8.88
CA GLY A 200 22.41 -8.87 -7.94
C GLY A 200 21.88 -10.06 -7.17
N ALA A 201 21.68 -11.19 -7.83
CA ALA A 201 21.27 -12.44 -7.19
C ALA A 201 22.33 -12.91 -6.18
N SER A 202 23.61 -12.88 -6.55
CA SER A 202 24.71 -13.22 -5.64
C SER A 202 24.79 -12.26 -4.46
N GLY A 203 24.64 -10.94 -4.69
CA GLY A 203 24.65 -9.93 -3.64
C GLY A 203 23.51 -10.12 -2.64
N LEU A 204 22.29 -10.35 -3.14
CA LEU A 204 21.12 -10.69 -2.33
C LEU A 204 21.38 -11.94 -1.47
N CYS A 205 21.81 -13.05 -2.08
CA CYS A 205 22.04 -14.30 -1.36
C CYS A 205 23.16 -14.18 -0.31
N SER A 206 24.27 -13.52 -0.66
CA SER A 206 25.37 -13.27 0.29
C SER A 206 24.92 -12.42 1.47
N ALA A 207 24.06 -11.42 1.24
CA ALA A 207 23.51 -10.61 2.32
C ALA A 207 22.56 -11.40 3.21
N LEU A 208 21.64 -12.17 2.61
CA LEU A 208 20.69 -13.02 3.36
C LEU A 208 21.39 -14.13 4.16
N ALA A 209 22.58 -14.57 3.74
CA ALA A 209 23.41 -15.48 4.53
C ALA A 209 23.88 -14.89 5.87
N ASN A 210 23.87 -13.56 6.02
CA ASN A 210 24.18 -12.88 7.29
C ASN A 210 22.97 -12.74 8.22
N CYS A 211 21.77 -13.17 7.80
CA CYS A 211 20.60 -13.19 8.67
C CYS A 211 20.77 -14.26 9.76
N ILE A 212 21.18 -13.86 10.96
CA ILE A 212 21.56 -14.78 12.05
C ILE A 212 20.42 -15.68 12.56
N ASN A 213 19.17 -15.23 12.45
CA ASN A 213 18.00 -15.94 12.98
C ASN A 213 17.13 -16.55 11.88
N LEU A 214 17.51 -16.41 10.60
CA LEU A 214 16.72 -16.90 9.48
C LEU A 214 16.79 -18.42 9.42
N SER A 215 15.64 -19.06 9.67
CA SER A 215 15.50 -20.52 9.73
C SER A 215 14.81 -21.09 8.49
N ASN A 216 13.90 -20.32 7.88
CA ASN A 216 13.19 -20.71 6.68
C ASN A 216 13.31 -19.60 5.64
N LEU A 217 13.84 -19.96 4.47
CA LEU A 217 13.96 -19.07 3.31
C LEU A 217 13.26 -19.71 2.12
N LYS A 218 12.27 -19.00 1.57
CA LYS A 218 11.74 -19.24 0.23
C LYS A 218 12.08 -18.04 -0.63
N LEU A 219 12.79 -18.27 -1.73
CA LEU A 219 13.26 -17.22 -2.63
C LEU A 219 12.93 -17.60 -4.08
N ASP A 220 12.23 -16.71 -4.78
CA ASP A 220 12.04 -16.80 -6.23
C ASP A 220 12.79 -15.67 -6.93
N LEU A 221 13.67 -16.04 -7.86
CA LEU A 221 14.50 -15.14 -8.67
C LEU A 221 14.31 -15.40 -10.17
N SER A 222 13.23 -16.03 -10.59
CA SER A 222 12.96 -16.27 -12.02
C SER A 222 12.81 -14.97 -12.79
N GLN A 223 13.80 -14.59 -13.61
CA GLN A 223 13.79 -13.32 -14.34
C GLN A 223 13.15 -13.44 -15.72
N LYS A 224 12.70 -12.31 -16.29
CA LYS A 224 12.28 -12.25 -17.70
C LYS A 224 13.46 -12.72 -18.54
N GLN A 225 13.30 -13.80 -19.30
CA GLN A 225 14.40 -14.36 -20.08
C GLN A 225 14.99 -13.29 -20.99
N PHE A 226 16.30 -13.08 -20.90
CA PHE A 226 17.04 -12.38 -21.95
C PHE A 226 16.95 -13.26 -23.19
N ILE A 227 16.11 -12.88 -24.14
CA ILE A 227 16.19 -13.42 -25.50
C ILE A 227 17.50 -12.90 -26.07
N CYS A 228 18.59 -13.66 -25.91
CA CYS A 228 19.82 -13.40 -26.64
C CYS A 228 19.55 -13.67 -28.12
N PHE A 229 19.40 -12.62 -28.93
CA PHE A 229 19.65 -12.73 -30.37
C PHE A 229 21.15 -12.96 -30.54
N GLY A 230 21.51 -14.21 -30.82
CA GLY A 230 22.82 -14.60 -31.36
C GLY A 230 22.81 -14.60 -32.87
#